data_AF-A0A6L7Z804-F1
#
_entry.id   AF-A0A6L7Z804-F1
#
_cell.length_a   1.000
_cell.length_b   1.000
_cell.length_c   1.000
_cell.angle_alpha   90.00
_cell.angle_beta   90.00
_cell.angle_gamma   90.00
#
_symmetry.space_group_name_H-M   'P 1'
#
loop_
_entity.id
_entity.type
_entity.pdbx_description
1 polymer ?
#
loop_
_entity_poly.entity_id
_entity_poly.type
_entity_poly.pdbx_seq_one_letter_code
_entity_poly.pdbx_strand_id
1 'polypeptide(L)'
;MAEVTSNARRAGPLMKLGLLAVFPIGVFLIARLTPLGAYLTRDGIFQFIDWLSGHPWAPVIFVALYAGATALAVPGTILTFAGGAVFGFWWGTLLNMFAANIGANAAFLLARTLGRDGVRSLMGDDSRALEKLDNVVGRHGFQGLLTLRLIPLVPFNALNFGSGLMPLTWRTYALATLIGIVPGTAIYTFFADSLLEGSREASTQALVQVFIAGGLLVLLSFLPALLKRLGIRLPGMGALVLLCAGAAATRGAAAQEPASGLPDHSAFTAVLASVVTDAGVDYAALAADPSGLERYIAELEATDPNAVAGASREERLAFWINAYNACMLKRVVSHYPIRSARGLRGVRNAVSGRPANSVWQIGDVFTGAHCPVAGAERSQDEIEHEIIRPMGEPRIHFAINCAAVSCPPLIREAYRAETLEEQLDSRVMAFVRDPLHFGVDNSGGQPVVRVNELLNWFSEDFGGHDGVRAFLAGHVQGAAREALEDPGVRLVFTDYDWTLNDIPK
;
A
#
# COMPACT_ATOMS: atom_id res chain seq x y z
N MET A 1 1.08 -71.76 -7.92
CA MET A 1 0.57 -70.74 -8.86
C MET A 1 -0.09 -69.55 -8.14
N ALA A 2 0.39 -69.12 -6.97
CA ALA A 2 -0.25 -68.06 -6.17
C ALA A 2 0.74 -67.01 -5.63
N GLU A 3 1.92 -66.87 -6.24
CA GLU A 3 2.95 -65.92 -5.76
C GLU A 3 3.40 -64.89 -6.81
N VAL A 4 2.92 -64.99 -8.06
CA VAL A 4 3.38 -64.11 -9.16
C VAL A 4 2.48 -62.87 -9.37
N THR A 5 1.31 -62.79 -8.75
CA THR A 5 0.36 -61.66 -8.95
C THR A 5 0.42 -60.57 -7.87
N SER A 6 1.40 -60.62 -6.97
CA SER A 6 1.53 -59.66 -5.85
C SER A 6 2.22 -58.33 -6.23
N ASN A 7 3.09 -58.32 -7.26
CA ASN A 7 3.93 -57.14 -7.54
C ASN A 7 3.28 -56.09 -8.46
N ALA A 8 2.18 -56.37 -9.16
CA ALA A 8 1.59 -55.42 -10.11
C ALA A 8 0.66 -54.37 -9.48
N ARG A 9 0.26 -54.50 -8.21
CA ARG A 9 -0.66 -53.55 -7.54
C ARG A 9 0.01 -52.52 -6.63
N ARG A 10 1.33 -52.61 -6.38
CA ARG A 10 2.08 -51.65 -5.55
C ARG A 10 2.78 -50.53 -6.32
N ALA A 11 2.81 -50.59 -7.64
CA ALA A 11 3.37 -49.50 -8.47
C ALA A 11 2.43 -48.28 -8.60
N GLY A 12 1.18 -48.36 -8.14
CA GLY A 12 0.17 -47.33 -8.33
C GLY A 12 0.40 -46.00 -7.58
N PRO A 13 0.81 -45.98 -6.30
CA PRO A 13 1.00 -44.73 -5.55
C PRO A 13 2.41 -44.15 -5.70
N LEU A 14 3.45 -44.98 -5.72
CA LEU A 14 4.86 -44.56 -5.79
C LEU A 14 5.25 -44.04 -7.18
N MET A 15 4.69 -44.59 -8.26
CA MET A 15 4.88 -44.05 -9.62
C MET A 15 4.09 -42.74 -9.82
N LYS A 16 2.96 -42.57 -9.13
CA LYS A 16 2.18 -41.33 -9.08
C LYS A 16 2.85 -40.24 -8.23
N LEU A 17 3.45 -40.60 -7.09
CA LEU A 17 4.31 -39.73 -6.27
C LEU A 17 5.62 -39.38 -7.00
N GLY A 18 6.19 -40.32 -7.76
CA GLY A 18 7.34 -40.07 -8.64
C GLY A 18 7.01 -39.04 -9.72
N LEU A 19 5.89 -39.17 -10.43
CA LEU A 19 5.41 -38.16 -11.39
C LEU A 19 5.10 -36.79 -10.75
N LEU A 20 4.62 -36.79 -9.50
CA LEU A 20 4.30 -35.57 -8.74
C LEU A 20 5.55 -34.87 -8.20
N ALA A 21 6.60 -35.61 -7.88
CA ALA A 21 7.87 -35.08 -7.37
C ALA A 21 8.83 -34.66 -8.50
N VAL A 22 8.75 -35.29 -9.67
CA VAL A 22 9.56 -34.96 -10.86
C VAL A 22 9.34 -33.51 -11.32
N PHE A 23 8.16 -32.92 -11.08
CA PHE A 23 7.87 -31.56 -11.51
C PHE A 23 8.47 -30.46 -10.61
N PRO A 24 8.24 -30.41 -9.28
CA PRO A 24 8.90 -29.43 -8.41
C PRO A 24 10.41 -29.66 -8.34
N ILE A 25 10.87 -30.92 -8.39
CA ILE A 25 12.30 -31.24 -8.49
C ILE A 25 12.83 -30.82 -9.87
N GLY A 26 12.06 -30.99 -10.95
CA GLY A 26 12.39 -30.52 -12.29
C GLY A 26 12.46 -29.01 -12.39
N VAL A 27 11.51 -28.27 -11.81
CA VAL A 27 11.52 -26.79 -11.72
C VAL A 27 12.67 -26.31 -10.84
N PHE A 28 12.92 -26.96 -9.71
CA PHE A 28 14.06 -26.68 -8.85
C PHE A 28 15.40 -26.95 -9.54
N LEU A 29 15.54 -28.09 -10.23
CA LEU A 29 16.73 -28.45 -10.99
C LEU A 29 16.91 -27.58 -12.24
N ILE A 30 15.85 -27.20 -12.95
CA ILE A 30 15.91 -26.25 -14.07
C ILE A 30 16.32 -24.87 -13.55
N ALA A 31 15.74 -24.38 -12.46
CA ALA A 31 16.14 -23.12 -11.83
C ALA A 31 17.60 -23.14 -11.33
N ARG A 32 18.14 -24.31 -10.93
CA ARG A 32 19.52 -24.45 -10.44
C ARG A 32 20.56 -24.78 -11.50
N LEU A 33 20.18 -25.49 -12.56
CA LEU A 33 21.08 -26.05 -13.59
C LEU A 33 20.98 -25.29 -14.92
N THR A 34 19.96 -24.45 -15.11
CA THR A 34 19.83 -23.57 -16.29
C THR A 34 19.88 -22.09 -15.87
N PRO A 35 20.11 -21.14 -16.79
CA PRO A 35 20.07 -19.72 -16.50
C PRO A 35 18.71 -19.20 -15.98
N LEU A 36 17.65 -20.03 -16.01
CA LEU A 36 16.29 -19.67 -15.59
C LEU A 36 16.18 -19.27 -14.11
N GLY A 37 17.11 -19.70 -13.24
CA GLY A 37 17.15 -19.23 -11.86
C GLY A 37 17.40 -17.72 -11.72
N ALA A 38 18.09 -17.11 -12.70
CA ALA A 38 18.29 -15.67 -12.75
C ALA A 38 16.97 -14.92 -13.03
N TYR A 39 15.98 -15.57 -13.65
CA TYR A 39 14.67 -15.00 -13.95
C TYR A 39 13.69 -15.05 -12.76
N LEU A 40 14.06 -15.70 -11.66
CA LEU A 40 13.28 -15.75 -10.40
C LEU A 40 13.69 -14.64 -9.41
N THR A 41 14.70 -13.82 -9.74
CA THR A 41 15.06 -12.60 -9.00
C THR A 41 14.24 -11.42 -9.51
N ARG A 42 14.23 -10.30 -8.76
CA ARG A 42 13.51 -9.07 -9.15
C ARG A 42 13.86 -8.63 -10.57
N ASP A 43 15.15 -8.53 -10.87
CA ASP A 43 15.67 -8.10 -12.18
C ASP A 43 15.36 -9.11 -13.29
N GLY A 44 15.38 -10.39 -12.93
CA GLY A 44 15.00 -11.48 -13.80
C GLY A 44 13.55 -11.44 -14.27
N ILE A 45 12.63 -11.16 -13.36
CA ILE A 45 11.20 -11.05 -13.69
C ILE A 45 10.97 -9.92 -14.69
N PHE A 46 11.63 -8.77 -14.51
CA PHE A 46 11.53 -7.65 -15.44
C PHE A 46 12.13 -7.99 -16.83
N GLN A 47 13.29 -8.66 -16.88
CA GLN A 47 13.86 -9.11 -18.15
C GLN A 47 12.98 -10.13 -18.89
N PHE A 48 12.30 -11.02 -18.16
CA PHE A 48 11.35 -11.96 -18.77
C PHE A 48 10.11 -11.25 -19.32
N ILE A 49 9.58 -10.27 -18.58
CA ILE A 49 8.44 -9.46 -19.01
C ILE A 49 8.79 -8.67 -20.28
N ASP A 50 9.94 -8.00 -20.33
CA ASP A 50 10.40 -7.26 -21.51
C ASP A 50 10.58 -8.17 -22.73
N TRP A 51 11.20 -9.35 -22.53
CA TRP A 51 11.33 -10.34 -23.60
C TRP A 51 9.98 -10.84 -24.09
N LEU A 52 9.05 -11.13 -23.17
CA LEU A 52 7.72 -11.64 -23.50
C LEU A 52 6.91 -10.59 -24.26
N SER A 53 6.94 -9.32 -23.84
CA SER A 53 6.26 -8.20 -24.52
C SER A 53 6.68 -8.03 -25.99
N GLY A 54 7.94 -8.35 -26.32
CA GLY A 54 8.45 -8.29 -27.69
C GLY A 54 8.20 -9.54 -28.55
N HIS A 55 7.66 -10.63 -27.98
CA HIS A 55 7.59 -11.93 -28.68
C HIS A 55 6.24 -12.13 -29.42
N PRO A 56 6.22 -12.55 -30.71
CA PRO A 56 4.97 -12.75 -31.47
C PRO A 56 3.98 -13.78 -30.90
N TRP A 57 4.48 -14.65 -30.02
CA TRP A 57 3.73 -15.75 -29.39
C TRP A 57 3.42 -15.48 -27.92
N ALA A 58 3.65 -14.25 -27.45
CA ALA A 58 3.49 -13.87 -26.05
C ALA A 58 2.14 -14.30 -25.44
N PRO A 59 0.98 -14.09 -26.10
CA PRO A 59 -0.31 -14.50 -25.53
C PRO A 59 -0.42 -16.01 -25.31
N VAL A 60 0.10 -16.81 -26.25
CA VAL A 60 0.02 -18.28 -26.19
C VAL A 60 0.97 -18.82 -25.12
N ILE A 61 2.19 -18.29 -25.06
CA ILE A 61 3.19 -18.65 -24.06
C ILE A 61 2.66 -18.29 -22.67
N PHE A 62 2.12 -17.09 -22.50
CA PHE A 62 1.53 -16.62 -21.25
C PHE A 62 0.39 -17.52 -20.79
N VAL A 63 -0.57 -17.81 -21.67
CA VAL A 63 -1.72 -18.68 -21.34
C VAL A 63 -1.26 -20.07 -20.94
N ALA A 64 -0.30 -20.66 -21.65
CA ALA A 64 0.23 -21.99 -21.33
C ALA A 64 0.95 -22.03 -19.97
N LEU A 65 1.79 -21.02 -19.69
CA LEU A 65 2.51 -20.91 -18.42
C LEU A 65 1.56 -20.68 -17.25
N TYR A 66 0.62 -19.74 -17.38
CA TYR A 66 -0.36 -19.45 -16.34
C TYR A 66 -1.23 -20.69 -16.08
N ALA A 67 -1.79 -21.31 -17.13
CA ALA A 67 -2.65 -22.48 -16.98
C ALA A 67 -1.90 -23.63 -16.29
N GLY A 68 -0.65 -23.89 -16.69
CA GLY A 68 0.21 -24.89 -16.06
C GLY A 68 0.46 -24.59 -14.58
N ALA A 69 0.87 -23.36 -14.25
CA ALA A 69 1.12 -22.94 -12.88
C ALA A 69 -0.15 -23.07 -12.01
N THR A 70 -1.31 -22.68 -12.53
CA THR A 70 -2.60 -22.82 -11.83
C THR A 70 -2.99 -24.27 -11.61
N ALA A 71 -2.78 -25.14 -12.61
CA ALA A 71 -3.01 -26.58 -12.48
C ALA A 71 -2.17 -27.21 -11.36
N LEU A 72 -1.02 -26.59 -11.07
CA LEU A 72 -0.05 -27.00 -10.04
C LEU A 72 -0.22 -26.26 -8.71
N ALA A 73 -1.36 -25.59 -8.52
CA ALA A 73 -1.69 -24.84 -7.31
C ALA A 73 -0.77 -23.64 -7.00
N VAL A 74 -0.06 -23.11 -8.00
CA VAL A 74 0.64 -21.83 -7.86
C VAL A 74 -0.40 -20.71 -7.68
N PRO A 75 -0.15 -19.71 -6.82
CA PRO A 75 -1.06 -18.57 -6.65
C PRO A 75 -1.28 -17.82 -7.97
N GLY A 76 -2.53 -17.76 -8.43
CA GLY A 76 -2.90 -17.09 -9.69
C GLY A 76 -2.79 -15.57 -9.66
N THR A 77 -2.66 -14.96 -8.47
CA THR A 77 -2.53 -13.50 -8.32
C THR A 77 -1.31 -12.97 -9.06
N ILE A 78 -0.12 -13.50 -8.78
CA ILE A 78 1.15 -13.09 -9.42
C ILE A 78 1.05 -13.14 -10.95
N LEU A 79 0.43 -14.19 -11.47
CA LEU A 79 0.26 -14.39 -12.91
C LEU A 79 -0.76 -13.44 -13.52
N THR A 80 -1.83 -13.11 -12.77
CA THR A 80 -2.85 -12.14 -13.19
C THR A 80 -2.27 -10.74 -13.29
N PHE A 81 -1.42 -10.37 -12.33
CA PHE A 81 -0.65 -9.12 -12.36
C PHE A 81 0.28 -9.06 -13.59
N ALA A 82 1.02 -10.14 -13.87
CA ALA A 82 1.86 -10.21 -15.07
C ALA A 82 1.04 -10.09 -16.37
N GLY A 83 -0.18 -10.62 -16.41
CA GLY A 83 -1.07 -10.48 -17.56
C GLY A 83 -1.51 -9.03 -17.80
N GLY A 84 -1.84 -8.29 -16.75
CA GLY A 84 -2.15 -6.86 -16.85
C GLY A 84 -0.92 -6.04 -17.25
N ALA A 85 0.23 -6.37 -16.70
CA ALA A 85 1.52 -5.74 -17.00
C ALA A 85 1.94 -5.84 -18.48
N VAL A 86 1.78 -7.03 -19.07
CA VAL A 86 2.31 -7.35 -20.40
C VAL A 86 1.31 -7.01 -21.50
N PHE A 87 0.01 -7.17 -21.24
CA PHE A 87 -1.03 -7.11 -22.27
C PHE A 87 -2.07 -6.01 -22.04
N GLY A 88 -1.92 -5.20 -20.98
CA GLY A 88 -2.86 -4.15 -20.61
C GLY A 88 -4.20 -4.69 -20.07
N PHE A 89 -5.11 -3.80 -19.67
CA PHE A 89 -6.35 -4.19 -18.99
C PHE A 89 -7.24 -5.13 -19.84
N TRP A 90 -7.59 -4.73 -21.06
CA TRP A 90 -8.57 -5.48 -21.86
C TRP A 90 -8.03 -6.84 -22.31
N TRP A 91 -6.83 -6.87 -22.89
CA TRP A 91 -6.20 -8.09 -23.37
C TRP A 91 -5.66 -8.95 -22.23
N GLY A 92 -5.10 -8.33 -21.19
CA GLY A 92 -4.70 -9.02 -19.97
C GLY A 92 -5.88 -9.70 -19.28
N THR A 93 -7.04 -9.05 -19.18
CA THR A 93 -8.22 -9.62 -18.52
C THR A 93 -8.72 -10.84 -19.29
N LEU A 94 -8.79 -10.74 -20.62
CA LEU A 94 -9.18 -11.86 -21.48
C LEU A 94 -8.20 -13.04 -21.35
N LEU A 95 -6.90 -12.79 -21.51
CA LEU A 95 -5.88 -13.84 -21.44
C LEU A 95 -5.80 -14.48 -20.05
N ASN A 96 -5.87 -13.68 -18.99
CA ASN A 96 -5.94 -14.14 -17.61
C ASN A 96 -7.17 -15.03 -17.38
N MET A 97 -8.33 -14.62 -17.88
CA MET A 97 -9.57 -15.37 -17.73
C MET A 97 -9.48 -16.75 -18.41
N PHE A 98 -8.98 -16.80 -19.65
CA PHE A 98 -8.80 -18.07 -20.36
C PHE A 98 -7.74 -18.95 -19.69
N ALA A 99 -6.59 -18.39 -19.32
CA ALA A 99 -5.52 -19.15 -18.70
C ALA A 99 -5.91 -19.72 -17.33
N ALA A 100 -6.50 -18.87 -16.47
CA ALA A 100 -7.00 -19.28 -15.16
C ALA A 100 -8.11 -20.33 -15.30
N ASN A 101 -9.00 -20.20 -16.28
CA ASN A 101 -10.04 -21.19 -16.52
C ASN A 101 -9.46 -22.53 -16.97
N ILE A 102 -8.53 -22.54 -17.94
CA ILE A 102 -7.86 -23.77 -18.40
C ILE A 102 -7.14 -24.46 -17.24
N GLY A 103 -6.35 -23.71 -16.46
CA GLY A 103 -5.64 -24.23 -15.31
C GLY A 103 -6.56 -24.76 -14.21
N ALA A 104 -7.64 -24.04 -13.91
CA ALA A 104 -8.65 -24.47 -12.94
C ALA A 104 -9.37 -25.76 -13.37
N ASN A 105 -9.62 -25.93 -14.67
CA ASN A 105 -10.18 -27.17 -15.22
C ASN A 105 -9.19 -28.34 -15.11
N ALA A 106 -7.90 -28.10 -15.38
CA ALA A 106 -6.87 -29.12 -15.20
C ALA A 106 -6.76 -29.55 -13.73
N ALA A 107 -6.71 -28.60 -12.78
CA ALA A 107 -6.71 -28.89 -11.35
C ALA A 107 -7.95 -29.69 -10.90
N PHE A 108 -9.13 -29.33 -11.39
CA PHE A 108 -10.38 -30.04 -11.12
C PHE A 108 -10.35 -31.50 -11.62
N LEU A 109 -9.86 -31.72 -12.85
CA LEU A 109 -9.73 -33.06 -13.42
C LEU A 109 -8.66 -33.88 -12.69
N LEU A 110 -7.53 -33.26 -12.35
CA LEU A 110 -6.48 -33.89 -11.54
C LEU A 110 -7.04 -34.34 -10.19
N ALA A 111 -7.72 -33.46 -9.45
CA ALA A 111 -8.36 -33.80 -8.18
C ALA A 111 -9.34 -34.98 -8.32
N ARG A 112 -10.12 -35.00 -9.41
CA ARG A 112 -11.06 -36.08 -9.68
C ARG A 112 -10.37 -37.41 -9.97
N THR A 113 -9.22 -37.40 -10.63
CA THR A 113 -8.43 -38.62 -10.89
C THR A 113 -7.65 -39.10 -9.66
N LEU A 114 -7.19 -38.17 -8.82
CA LEU A 114 -6.42 -38.45 -7.61
C LEU A 114 -7.30 -38.88 -6.43
N GLY A 115 -8.57 -38.46 -6.42
CA GLY A 115 -9.51 -38.79 -5.35
C GLY A 115 -9.20 -38.07 -4.03
N ARG A 116 -9.99 -38.38 -2.99
CA ARG A 116 -9.92 -37.68 -1.69
C ARG A 116 -8.54 -37.78 -1.02
N ASP A 117 -7.92 -38.95 -1.08
CA ASP A 117 -6.62 -39.19 -0.43
C ASP A 117 -5.48 -38.43 -1.13
N GLY A 118 -5.51 -38.35 -2.46
CA GLY A 118 -4.53 -37.57 -3.23
C GLY A 118 -4.65 -36.07 -3.00
N VAL A 119 -5.87 -35.53 -2.96
CA VAL A 119 -6.10 -34.10 -2.67
C VAL A 119 -5.67 -33.74 -1.23
N ARG A 120 -5.95 -34.61 -0.24
CA ARG A 120 -5.47 -34.42 1.14
C ARG A 120 -3.94 -34.40 1.22
N SER A 121 -3.25 -35.24 0.46
CA SER A 121 -1.79 -35.24 0.43
C SER A 121 -1.19 -33.98 -0.20
N LEU A 122 -1.94 -33.33 -1.10
CA LEU A 122 -1.52 -32.12 -1.81
C LEU A 122 -1.84 -30.83 -1.03
N MET A 123 -2.99 -30.79 -0.35
CA MET A 123 -3.55 -29.56 0.24
C MET A 123 -3.62 -29.57 1.77
N GLY A 124 -3.25 -30.69 2.42
CA GLY A 124 -3.43 -30.88 3.86
C GLY A 124 -4.83 -31.41 4.22
N ASP A 125 -4.97 -31.85 5.47
CA ASP A 125 -6.23 -32.41 5.97
C ASP A 125 -7.15 -31.31 6.52
N ASP A 126 -7.94 -30.68 5.65
CA ASP A 126 -9.01 -29.76 6.04
C ASP A 126 -10.39 -30.36 5.73
N SER A 127 -10.68 -31.47 6.41
CA SER A 127 -11.92 -32.23 6.25
C SER A 127 -13.19 -31.39 6.50
N ARG A 128 -13.11 -30.34 7.35
CA ARG A 128 -14.23 -29.42 7.60
C ARG A 128 -14.49 -28.48 6.42
N ALA A 129 -13.46 -28.00 5.73
CA ALA A 129 -13.62 -27.19 4.54
C ALA A 129 -14.28 -27.98 3.40
N LEU A 130 -13.88 -29.25 3.22
CA LEU A 130 -14.48 -30.15 2.23
C LEU A 130 -15.96 -30.43 2.50
N GLU A 131 -16.36 -30.64 3.75
CA GLU A 131 -17.77 -30.82 4.14
C GLU A 131 -18.61 -29.56 3.90
N LYS A 132 -18.08 -28.37 4.23
CA LYS A 132 -18.76 -27.10 3.94
C LYS A 132 -18.92 -26.88 2.44
N LEU A 133 -17.88 -27.22 1.67
CA LEU A 133 -17.92 -27.12 0.22
C LEU A 133 -18.98 -28.06 -0.38
N ASP A 134 -19.06 -29.30 0.09
CA ASP A 134 -20.07 -30.27 -0.34
C ASP A 134 -21.50 -29.79 -0.04
N ASN A 135 -21.72 -29.19 1.13
CA ASN A 135 -23.04 -28.65 1.47
C ASN A 135 -23.48 -27.47 0.59
N VAL A 136 -22.54 -26.64 0.12
CA VAL A 136 -22.85 -25.47 -0.73
C VAL A 136 -22.92 -25.88 -2.20
N VAL A 137 -21.88 -26.55 -2.69
CA VAL A 137 -21.70 -26.90 -4.11
C VAL A 137 -22.43 -28.17 -4.48
N GLY A 138 -22.43 -29.19 -3.62
CA GLY A 138 -23.14 -30.45 -3.86
C GLY A 138 -24.67 -30.28 -3.94
N ARG A 139 -25.24 -29.32 -3.21
CA ARG A 139 -26.70 -29.05 -3.21
C ARG A 139 -27.17 -28.08 -4.29
N HIS A 140 -26.37 -27.07 -4.64
CA HIS A 140 -26.79 -25.98 -5.55
C HIS A 140 -25.99 -25.96 -6.87
N GLY A 141 -25.06 -26.90 -7.06
CA GLY A 141 -24.34 -27.13 -8.31
C GLY A 141 -23.68 -25.87 -8.86
N PHE A 142 -24.17 -25.43 -10.02
CA PHE A 142 -23.73 -24.22 -10.73
C PHE A 142 -23.83 -22.95 -9.86
N GLN A 143 -24.97 -22.73 -9.21
CA GLN A 143 -25.22 -21.51 -8.44
C GLN A 143 -24.38 -21.46 -7.17
N GLY A 144 -24.18 -22.61 -6.52
CA GLY A 144 -23.30 -22.74 -5.36
C GLY A 144 -21.86 -22.40 -5.72
N LEU A 145 -21.35 -22.97 -6.81
CA LEU A 145 -20.00 -22.71 -7.28
C LEU A 145 -19.81 -21.27 -7.78
N LEU A 146 -20.76 -20.73 -8.54
CA LEU A 146 -20.72 -19.35 -9.03
C LEU A 146 -20.69 -18.36 -7.85
N THR A 147 -21.55 -18.55 -6.86
CA THR A 147 -21.56 -17.73 -5.64
C THR A 147 -20.20 -17.78 -4.92
N LEU A 148 -19.61 -18.97 -4.77
CA LEU A 148 -18.30 -19.10 -4.13
C LEU A 148 -17.17 -18.45 -4.93
N ARG A 149 -17.25 -18.40 -6.28
CA ARG A 149 -16.27 -17.73 -7.14
C ARG A 149 -16.36 -16.21 -7.08
N LEU A 150 -17.57 -15.69 -6.85
CA LEU A 150 -17.80 -14.26 -6.66
C LEU A 150 -17.40 -13.77 -5.26
N ILE A 151 -17.21 -14.68 -4.30
CA ILE A 151 -16.73 -14.36 -2.96
C ILE A 151 -15.19 -14.36 -2.96
N PRO A 152 -14.53 -13.20 -2.79
CA PRO A 152 -13.07 -13.07 -2.92
C PRO A 152 -12.28 -13.77 -1.80
N LEU A 153 -12.95 -14.17 -0.72
CA LEU A 153 -12.33 -14.83 0.43
C LEU A 153 -12.05 -16.32 0.20
N VAL A 154 -12.70 -16.95 -0.79
CA VAL A 154 -12.56 -18.40 -1.02
C VAL A 154 -11.26 -18.66 -1.78
N PRO A 155 -10.28 -19.41 -1.23
CA PRO A 155 -9.01 -19.63 -1.90
C PRO A 155 -9.20 -20.35 -3.24
N PHE A 156 -8.70 -19.72 -4.32
CA PHE A 156 -8.95 -20.15 -5.70
C PHE A 156 -8.56 -21.63 -5.94
N ASN A 157 -7.37 -22.03 -5.49
CA ASN A 157 -6.88 -23.40 -5.67
C ASN A 157 -7.68 -24.40 -4.81
N ALA A 158 -8.03 -24.05 -3.56
CA ALA A 158 -8.86 -24.91 -2.71
C ALA A 158 -10.23 -25.19 -3.35
N LEU A 159 -10.82 -24.17 -3.96
CA LEU A 159 -12.08 -24.33 -4.68
C LEU A 159 -11.91 -25.20 -5.94
N ASN A 160 -10.78 -25.10 -6.66
CA ASN A 160 -10.50 -25.91 -7.85
C ASN A 160 -10.41 -27.40 -7.53
N PHE A 161 -9.51 -27.77 -6.60
CA PHE A 161 -9.27 -29.16 -6.23
C PHE A 161 -10.45 -29.74 -5.42
N GLY A 162 -11.00 -28.95 -4.49
CA GLY A 162 -12.15 -29.37 -3.69
C GLY A 162 -13.39 -29.67 -4.54
N SER A 163 -13.67 -28.85 -5.55
CA SER A 163 -14.78 -29.07 -6.49
C SER A 163 -14.62 -30.36 -7.30
N GLY A 164 -13.39 -30.80 -7.57
CA GLY A 164 -13.12 -32.07 -8.28
C GLY A 164 -13.64 -33.31 -7.53
N LEU A 165 -13.78 -33.20 -6.20
CA LEU A 165 -14.29 -34.25 -5.32
C LEU A 165 -15.82 -34.21 -5.15
N MET A 166 -16.47 -33.17 -5.65
CA MET A 166 -17.93 -32.95 -5.54
C MET A 166 -18.68 -33.58 -6.72
N PRO A 167 -20.00 -33.84 -6.62
CA PRO A 167 -20.80 -34.39 -7.72
C PRO A 167 -21.12 -33.35 -8.81
N LEU A 168 -20.13 -32.60 -9.28
CA LEU A 168 -20.27 -31.63 -10.38
C LEU A 168 -19.90 -32.23 -11.73
N THR A 169 -20.66 -31.88 -12.78
CA THR A 169 -20.20 -32.13 -14.15
C THR A 169 -19.06 -31.16 -14.52
N TRP A 170 -18.15 -31.60 -15.39
CA TRP A 170 -17.05 -30.75 -15.86
C TRP A 170 -17.57 -29.45 -16.52
N ARG A 171 -18.65 -29.54 -17.31
CA ARG A 171 -19.27 -28.38 -17.97
C ARG A 171 -19.80 -27.36 -16.96
N THR A 172 -20.48 -27.83 -15.92
CA THR A 172 -20.98 -26.99 -14.84
C THR A 172 -19.84 -26.25 -14.15
N TYR A 173 -18.76 -26.96 -13.85
CA TYR A 173 -17.57 -26.37 -13.23
C TYR A 173 -16.87 -25.35 -14.15
N ALA A 174 -16.66 -25.71 -15.41
CA ALA A 174 -15.96 -24.88 -16.39
C ALA A 174 -16.70 -23.57 -16.63
N LEU A 175 -18.02 -23.61 -16.85
CA LEU A 175 -18.86 -22.44 -17.11
C LEU A 175 -19.01 -21.57 -15.86
N ALA A 176 -19.27 -22.17 -14.70
CA ALA A 176 -19.38 -21.41 -13.45
C ALA A 176 -18.07 -20.70 -13.10
N THR A 177 -16.93 -21.36 -13.35
CA THR A 177 -15.60 -20.75 -13.15
C THR A 177 -15.32 -19.69 -14.20
N LEU A 178 -15.65 -19.90 -15.47
CA LEU A 178 -15.41 -18.92 -16.54
C LEU A 178 -16.14 -17.61 -16.27
N ILE A 179 -17.40 -17.70 -15.85
CA ILE A 179 -18.24 -16.54 -15.53
C ILE A 179 -17.87 -15.95 -14.17
N GLY A 180 -17.63 -16.80 -13.18
CA GLY A 180 -17.43 -16.37 -11.80
C GLY A 180 -16.11 -15.63 -11.54
N ILE A 181 -15.08 -15.87 -12.35
CA ILE A 181 -13.78 -15.21 -12.18
C ILE A 181 -13.71 -13.84 -12.87
N VAL A 182 -14.62 -13.53 -13.81
CA VAL A 182 -14.53 -12.30 -14.63
C VAL A 182 -14.39 -11.03 -13.78
N PRO A 183 -15.22 -10.78 -12.76
CA PRO A 183 -15.12 -9.53 -12.00
C PRO A 183 -13.80 -9.43 -11.25
N GLY A 184 -13.37 -10.51 -10.59
CA GLY A 184 -12.11 -10.53 -9.85
C GLY A 184 -10.89 -10.37 -10.77
N THR A 185 -10.85 -11.12 -11.87
CA THR A 185 -9.78 -11.03 -12.87
C THR A 185 -9.69 -9.64 -13.47
N ALA A 186 -10.82 -9.01 -13.80
CA ALA A 186 -10.85 -7.64 -14.33
C ALA A 186 -10.27 -6.65 -13.31
N ILE A 187 -10.70 -6.70 -12.04
CA ILE A 187 -10.21 -5.79 -11.00
C ILE A 187 -8.70 -5.92 -10.79
N TYR A 188 -8.18 -7.15 -10.66
CA TYR A 188 -6.74 -7.37 -10.47
C TYR A 188 -5.91 -6.99 -11.70
N THR A 189 -6.42 -7.26 -12.90
CA THR A 189 -5.73 -6.89 -14.15
C THR A 189 -5.73 -5.37 -14.34
N PHE A 190 -6.85 -4.70 -14.09
CA PHE A 190 -6.96 -3.24 -14.14
C PHE A 190 -5.97 -2.57 -13.19
N PHE A 191 -5.90 -3.08 -11.95
CA PHE A 191 -4.96 -2.60 -10.97
C PHE A 191 -3.50 -2.79 -11.42
N ALA A 192 -3.17 -3.93 -12.00
CA ALA A 192 -1.82 -4.22 -12.51
C ALA A 192 -1.41 -3.34 -13.70
N ASP A 193 -2.35 -3.09 -14.61
CA ASP A 193 -2.18 -2.19 -15.76
C ASP A 193 -1.95 -0.74 -15.30
N SER A 194 -2.81 -0.24 -14.41
CA SER A 194 -2.71 1.10 -13.83
C SER A 194 -1.44 1.33 -13.00
N LEU A 195 -0.90 0.28 -12.39
CA LEU A 195 0.36 0.34 -11.61
C LEU A 195 1.59 0.53 -12.52
N LEU A 196 1.54 0.12 -13.79
CA LEU A 196 2.69 0.12 -14.72
C LEU A 196 2.61 1.23 -15.78
N GLU A 197 1.40 1.59 -16.23
CA GLU A 197 1.17 2.85 -16.97
C GLU A 197 1.41 4.09 -16.09
N GLY A 198 1.47 3.91 -14.77
CA GLY A 198 1.94 4.87 -13.76
C GLY A 198 3.42 5.26 -13.86
N SER A 199 4.08 5.01 -14.99
CA SER A 199 5.35 5.66 -15.35
C SER A 199 5.16 6.98 -16.09
N ARG A 200 3.93 7.50 -16.27
CA ARG A 200 3.76 8.90 -16.73
C ARG A 200 2.59 9.74 -16.21
N GLU A 201 1.44 9.23 -15.76
CA GLU A 201 0.32 10.16 -15.40
C GLU A 201 -0.86 9.59 -14.57
N ALA A 202 -0.73 8.41 -13.94
CA ALA A 202 -1.81 7.88 -13.07
C ALA A 202 -1.62 8.38 -11.63
N SER A 203 -2.52 9.25 -11.14
CA SER A 203 -2.41 9.82 -9.80
C SER A 203 -2.59 8.76 -8.72
N THR A 204 -1.83 8.86 -7.62
CA THR A 204 -1.95 8.04 -6.41
C THR A 204 -3.39 7.98 -5.89
N GLN A 205 -4.22 9.00 -6.17
CA GLN A 205 -5.65 9.01 -5.87
C GLN A 205 -6.46 7.99 -6.66
N ALA A 206 -6.14 7.72 -7.94
CA ALA A 206 -6.79 6.66 -8.70
C ALA A 206 -6.45 5.28 -8.11
N LEU A 207 -5.20 5.08 -7.69
CA LEU A 207 -4.76 3.86 -7.02
C LEU A 207 -5.44 3.69 -5.64
N VAL A 208 -5.51 4.75 -4.83
CA VAL A 208 -6.20 4.75 -3.52
C VAL A 208 -7.70 4.55 -3.68
N GLN A 209 -8.36 5.16 -4.66
CA GLN A 209 -9.79 4.94 -4.94
C GLN A 209 -10.06 3.50 -5.39
N VAL A 210 -9.13 2.87 -6.11
CA VAL A 210 -9.20 1.46 -6.49
C VAL A 210 -8.95 0.54 -5.29
N PHE A 211 -8.04 0.90 -4.38
CA PHE A 211 -7.84 0.19 -3.10
C PHE A 211 -9.04 0.33 -2.16
N ILE A 212 -9.65 1.51 -2.08
CA ILE A 212 -10.87 1.77 -1.32
C ILE A 212 -12.05 1.02 -1.94
N ALA A 213 -12.20 1.01 -3.26
CA ALA A 213 -13.25 0.26 -3.95
C ALA A 213 -13.07 -1.26 -3.78
N GLY A 214 -11.83 -1.76 -3.90
CA GLY A 214 -11.48 -3.16 -3.64
C GLY A 214 -11.69 -3.55 -2.16
N GLY A 215 -11.28 -2.68 -1.24
CA GLY A 215 -11.50 -2.83 0.20
C GLY A 215 -12.98 -2.79 0.59
N LEU A 216 -13.77 -1.90 -0.02
CA LEU A 216 -15.23 -1.83 0.14
C LEU A 216 -15.92 -3.06 -0.43
N LEU A 217 -15.49 -3.59 -1.57
CA LEU A 217 -16.00 -4.86 -2.12
C LEU A 217 -15.71 -6.03 -1.17
N VAL A 218 -14.50 -6.06 -0.60
CA VAL A 218 -14.11 -7.03 0.42
C VAL A 218 -14.98 -6.85 1.67
N LEU A 219 -15.16 -5.63 2.18
CA LEU A 219 -15.99 -5.32 3.36
C LEU A 219 -17.47 -5.66 3.14
N LEU A 220 -18.04 -5.33 1.98
CA LEU A 220 -19.39 -5.71 1.55
C LEU A 220 -19.56 -7.22 1.46
N SER A 221 -18.51 -7.96 1.10
CA SER A 221 -18.51 -9.43 1.10
C SER A 221 -18.52 -10.03 2.53
N PHE A 222 -18.04 -9.27 3.52
CA PHE A 222 -18.07 -9.64 4.95
C PHE A 222 -19.33 -9.17 5.69
N LEU A 223 -20.05 -8.18 5.15
CA LEU A 223 -21.24 -7.59 5.77
C LEU A 223 -22.34 -8.62 6.10
N PRO A 224 -22.66 -9.63 5.27
CA PRO A 224 -23.64 -10.66 5.61
C PRO A 224 -23.21 -11.54 6.79
N ALA A 225 -21.91 -11.83 6.91
CA ALA A 225 -21.36 -12.61 8.02
C ALA A 225 -21.34 -11.81 9.33
N LEU A 226 -21.07 -10.51 9.24
CA LEU A 226 -21.10 -9.56 10.36
C LEU A 226 -22.53 -9.34 10.87
N LEU A 227 -23.48 -9.09 9.96
CA LEU A 227 -24.90 -8.92 10.29
C LEU A 227 -25.48 -10.19 10.95
N LYS A 228 -25.09 -11.37 10.47
CA LYS A 228 -25.48 -12.65 11.08
C LYS A 228 -24.87 -12.87 12.46
N ARG A 229 -23.61 -12.45 12.68
CA ARG A 229 -22.95 -12.47 14.01
C ARG A 229 -23.60 -11.53 15.01
N LEU A 230 -24.12 -10.39 14.53
CA LEU A 230 -24.81 -9.38 15.32
C LEU A 230 -26.32 -9.68 15.50
N GLY A 231 -26.82 -10.81 14.98
CA GLY A 231 -28.24 -11.21 15.12
C GLY A 231 -29.20 -10.42 14.23
N ILE A 232 -28.70 -9.65 13.28
CA ILE A 232 -29.49 -8.78 12.38
C ILE A 232 -29.91 -9.60 11.15
N ARG A 233 -31.21 -9.77 10.93
CA ARG A 233 -31.75 -10.43 9.73
C ARG A 233 -31.77 -9.43 8.56
N LEU A 234 -31.09 -9.75 7.46
CA LEU A 234 -31.19 -8.94 6.24
C LEU A 234 -32.62 -9.01 5.65
N PRO A 235 -33.17 -7.88 5.17
CA PRO A 235 -34.36 -7.90 4.33
C PRO A 235 -34.04 -8.60 2.99
N GLY A 236 -35.04 -9.24 2.38
CA GLY A 236 -34.88 -10.01 1.14
C GLY A 236 -34.27 -9.20 -0.01
N MET A 237 -33.61 -9.89 -0.95
CA MET A 237 -32.81 -9.34 -2.07
C MET A 237 -33.44 -8.17 -2.85
N GLY A 238 -34.77 -8.01 -2.83
CA GLY A 238 -35.47 -6.87 -3.44
C GLY A 238 -35.23 -5.51 -2.75
N ALA A 239 -34.89 -5.48 -1.46
CA ALA A 239 -34.65 -4.24 -0.72
C ALA A 239 -33.25 -3.65 -0.97
N LEU A 240 -32.26 -4.48 -1.29
CA LEU A 240 -30.88 -4.04 -1.54
C LEU A 240 -30.73 -3.31 -2.89
N VAL A 241 -31.51 -3.71 -3.90
CA VAL A 241 -31.47 -3.09 -5.24
C VAL A 241 -32.06 -1.67 -5.22
N LEU A 242 -33.03 -1.41 -4.35
CA LEU A 242 -33.63 -0.07 -4.14
C LEU A 242 -32.72 0.90 -3.39
N LEU A 243 -31.83 0.40 -2.52
CA LEU A 243 -30.84 1.23 -1.82
C LEU A 243 -29.70 1.71 -2.73
N CYS A 244 -29.34 0.94 -3.76
CA CYS A 244 -28.31 1.34 -4.73
C CYS A 244 -28.85 2.24 -5.86
N ALA A 245 -30.15 2.16 -6.18
CA ALA A 245 -30.77 2.98 -7.23
C ALA A 245 -30.97 4.45 -6.81
N GLY A 246 -30.97 4.77 -5.52
CA GLY A 246 -31.13 6.14 -5.00
C GLY A 246 -29.89 7.03 -5.12
N ALA A 247 -28.70 6.46 -5.38
CA ALA A 247 -27.44 7.21 -5.41
C ALA A 247 -27.04 7.70 -6.82
N ALA A 248 -27.79 7.34 -7.86
CA ALA A 248 -27.43 7.62 -9.26
C ALA A 248 -28.18 8.81 -9.89
N ALA A 249 -28.89 9.63 -9.12
CA ALA A 249 -29.67 10.74 -9.65
C ALA A 249 -29.48 12.04 -8.86
N THR A 250 -28.33 12.69 -9.05
CA THR A 250 -28.19 14.16 -9.06
C THR A 250 -26.84 14.56 -9.69
N ARG A 251 -26.78 14.54 -11.03
CA ARG A 251 -25.87 15.42 -11.76
C ARG A 251 -26.66 16.64 -12.20
N GLY A 252 -26.27 17.81 -11.69
CA GLY A 252 -26.73 19.10 -12.20
C GLY A 252 -27.11 20.08 -11.10
N ALA A 253 -26.12 20.77 -10.54
CA ALA A 253 -26.21 22.19 -10.21
C ALA A 253 -24.81 22.68 -9.87
N ALA A 254 -24.29 23.61 -10.68
CA ALA A 254 -23.20 24.47 -10.23
C ALA A 254 -23.73 25.28 -9.04
N ALA A 255 -23.22 24.99 -7.84
CA ALA A 255 -23.59 25.68 -6.61
C ALA A 255 -22.41 26.56 -6.18
N GLN A 256 -22.74 27.83 -5.96
CA GLN A 256 -21.87 28.88 -5.42
C GLN A 256 -21.25 28.44 -4.08
N GLU A 257 -19.95 28.67 -3.91
CA GLU A 257 -19.18 28.25 -2.74
C GLU A 257 -19.72 28.83 -1.42
N PRO A 258 -20.10 27.99 -0.44
CA PRO A 258 -20.24 28.40 0.94
C PRO A 258 -18.86 28.45 1.62
N ALA A 259 -18.73 29.27 2.67
CA ALA A 259 -17.54 29.32 3.52
C ALA A 259 -17.06 27.90 3.88
N SER A 260 -15.77 27.63 3.75
CA SER A 260 -15.21 26.28 3.61
C SER A 260 -15.39 25.34 4.81
N GLY A 261 -15.98 25.79 5.91
CA GLY A 261 -16.24 24.97 7.10
C GLY A 261 -14.97 24.47 7.79
N LEU A 262 -13.79 24.94 7.34
CA LEU A 262 -12.49 24.61 7.88
C LEU A 262 -12.05 25.62 8.95
N PRO A 263 -11.22 25.22 9.92
CA PRO A 263 -10.64 26.15 10.89
C PRO A 263 -9.77 27.20 10.21
N ASP A 264 -9.85 28.45 10.65
CA ASP A 264 -9.01 29.54 10.11
C ASP A 264 -7.55 29.49 10.60
N HIS A 265 -7.19 28.52 11.46
CA HIS A 265 -5.85 28.29 12.00
C HIS A 265 -5.23 29.46 12.79
N SER A 266 -6.02 30.48 13.18
CA SER A 266 -5.57 31.60 13.99
C SER A 266 -5.11 31.16 15.38
N ALA A 267 -5.85 30.24 16.00
CA ALA A 267 -5.49 29.64 17.29
C ALA A 267 -4.13 28.94 17.22
N PHE A 268 -3.86 28.19 16.15
CA PHE A 268 -2.58 27.51 15.97
C PHE A 268 -1.43 28.48 15.69
N THR A 269 -1.68 29.52 14.91
CA THR A 269 -0.71 30.61 14.69
C THR A 269 -0.27 31.22 16.01
N ALA A 270 -1.19 31.48 16.94
CA ALA A 270 -0.86 32.01 18.26
C ALA A 270 0.01 31.05 19.09
N VAL A 271 -0.23 29.73 18.99
CA VAL A 271 0.61 28.71 19.63
C VAL A 271 2.01 28.71 19.02
N LEU A 272 2.12 28.61 17.69
CA LEU A 272 3.41 28.56 17.02
C LEU A 272 4.25 29.81 17.30
N ALA A 273 3.63 31.00 17.27
CA ALA A 273 4.30 32.26 17.53
C ALA A 273 4.86 32.38 18.96
N SER A 274 4.29 31.66 19.94
CA SER A 274 4.74 31.73 21.34
C SER A 274 5.86 30.75 21.67
N VAL A 275 6.00 29.65 20.94
CA VAL A 275 6.95 28.56 21.29
C VAL A 275 8.00 28.28 20.24
N VAL A 276 7.83 28.73 19.00
CA VAL A 276 8.81 28.47 17.92
C VAL A 276 9.81 29.61 17.84
N THR A 277 11.10 29.27 17.98
CA THR A 277 12.22 30.21 17.90
C THR A 277 13.20 29.79 16.80
N ASP A 278 14.20 30.63 16.50
CA ASP A 278 15.27 30.26 15.55
C ASP A 278 16.18 29.15 16.10
N ALA A 279 16.17 28.93 17.42
CA ALA A 279 16.99 27.91 18.09
C ALA A 279 16.26 26.57 18.26
N GLY A 280 14.96 26.48 17.95
CA GLY A 280 14.12 25.31 18.19
C GLY A 280 12.77 25.65 18.78
N VAL A 281 12.09 24.64 19.31
CA VAL A 281 10.76 24.77 19.93
C VAL A 281 10.89 24.75 21.45
N ASP A 282 10.29 25.73 22.14
CA ASP A 282 10.22 25.78 23.60
C ASP A 282 9.12 24.83 24.12
N TYR A 283 9.46 23.53 24.17
CA TYR A 283 8.55 22.51 24.67
C TYR A 283 8.24 22.66 26.16
N ALA A 284 9.15 23.27 26.93
CA ALA A 284 8.93 23.52 28.36
C ALA A 284 7.81 24.56 28.57
N ALA A 285 7.84 25.66 27.82
CA ALA A 285 6.77 26.65 27.81
C ALA A 285 5.45 26.06 27.31
N LEU A 286 5.47 25.29 26.21
CA LEU A 286 4.25 24.66 25.69
C LEU A 286 3.65 23.63 26.64
N ALA A 287 4.48 22.85 27.34
CA ALA A 287 4.02 21.88 28.33
C ALA A 287 3.48 22.56 29.61
N ALA A 288 3.93 23.77 29.93
CA ALA A 288 3.43 24.54 31.06
C ALA A 288 2.03 25.14 30.79
N ASP A 289 1.73 25.51 29.54
CA ASP A 289 0.41 25.98 29.11
C ASP A 289 0.00 25.39 27.74
N PRO A 290 -0.54 24.15 27.72
CA PRO A 290 -0.95 23.49 26.47
C PRO A 290 -2.33 23.97 25.98
N SER A 291 -3.01 24.88 26.70
CA SER A 291 -4.43 25.16 26.49
C SER A 291 -4.76 25.70 25.09
N GLY A 292 -3.84 26.49 24.50
CA GLY A 292 -3.97 26.97 23.13
C GLY A 292 -3.92 25.84 22.10
N LEU A 293 -3.00 24.89 22.30
CA LEU A 293 -2.85 23.73 21.43
C LEU A 293 -4.03 22.76 21.57
N GLU A 294 -4.50 22.51 22.79
CA GLU A 294 -5.66 21.66 23.05
C GLU A 294 -6.93 22.20 22.40
N ARG A 295 -7.13 23.52 22.43
CA ARG A 295 -8.26 24.18 21.75
C ARG A 295 -8.19 23.98 20.25
N TYR A 296 -7.02 24.17 19.65
CA TYR A 296 -6.86 23.98 18.22
C TYR A 296 -7.05 22.50 17.80
N ILE A 297 -6.58 21.55 18.61
CA ILE A 297 -6.82 20.13 18.37
C ILE A 297 -8.32 19.81 18.43
N ALA A 298 -9.07 20.42 19.35
CA ALA A 298 -10.54 20.27 19.39
C ALA A 298 -11.23 20.88 18.15
N GLU A 299 -10.73 21.98 17.60
CA GLU A 299 -11.21 22.54 16.32
C GLU A 299 -10.96 21.56 15.16
N LEU A 300 -9.78 20.95 15.10
CA LEU A 300 -9.45 19.92 14.11
C LEU A 300 -10.37 18.70 14.25
N GLU A 301 -10.59 18.21 15.46
CA GLU A 301 -11.48 17.07 15.76
C GLU A 301 -12.91 17.33 15.30
N ALA A 302 -13.43 18.53 15.58
CA ALA A 302 -14.80 18.93 15.28
C ALA A 302 -15.05 19.27 13.80
N THR A 303 -14.01 19.35 12.98
CA THR A 303 -14.14 19.68 11.55
C THR A 303 -14.93 18.59 10.81
N ASP A 304 -15.89 18.97 9.96
CA ASP A 304 -16.66 18.00 9.14
C ASP A 304 -15.74 17.37 8.09
N PRO A 305 -15.62 16.02 8.03
CA PRO A 305 -14.87 15.34 6.97
C PRO A 305 -15.28 15.74 5.55
N ASN A 306 -16.57 16.05 5.33
CA ASN A 306 -17.06 16.46 4.01
C ASN A 306 -16.61 17.87 3.64
N ALA A 307 -16.43 18.76 4.64
CA ALA A 307 -15.86 20.08 4.42
C ALA A 307 -14.40 19.97 3.96
N VAL A 308 -13.60 19.12 4.61
CA VAL A 308 -12.22 18.82 4.17
C VAL A 308 -12.20 18.19 2.77
N ALA A 309 -13.09 17.24 2.49
CA ALA A 309 -13.13 16.57 1.18
C ALA A 309 -13.57 17.51 0.04
N GLY A 310 -14.46 18.47 0.33
CA GLY A 310 -14.99 19.45 -0.62
C GLY A 310 -14.13 20.70 -0.80
N ALA A 311 -13.15 20.94 0.07
CA ALA A 311 -12.27 22.09 0.01
C ALA A 311 -11.28 22.04 -1.16
N SER A 312 -10.73 23.21 -1.52
CA SER A 312 -9.68 23.34 -2.54
C SER A 312 -8.42 22.52 -2.20
N ARG A 313 -7.51 22.37 -3.17
CA ARG A 313 -6.25 21.65 -2.92
C ARG A 313 -5.42 22.36 -1.85
N GLU A 314 -5.38 23.68 -1.89
CA GLU A 314 -4.59 24.55 -1.04
C GLU A 314 -5.15 24.55 0.39
N GLU A 315 -6.47 24.65 0.55
CA GLU A 315 -7.12 24.52 1.86
C GLU A 315 -6.87 23.16 2.50
N ARG A 316 -6.95 22.07 1.73
CA ARG A 316 -6.66 20.73 2.24
C ARG A 316 -5.20 20.57 2.64
N LEU A 317 -4.26 21.05 1.82
CA LEU A 317 -2.84 21.01 2.15
C LEU A 317 -2.56 21.78 3.44
N ALA A 318 -3.03 23.02 3.53
CA ALA A 318 -2.88 23.84 4.73
C ALA A 318 -3.46 23.15 5.97
N PHE A 319 -4.69 22.63 5.88
CA PHE A 319 -5.35 21.91 6.96
C PHE A 319 -4.52 20.72 7.46
N TRP A 320 -4.07 19.85 6.56
CA TRP A 320 -3.36 18.63 6.95
C TRP A 320 -1.93 18.88 7.41
N ILE A 321 -1.20 19.83 6.81
CA ILE A 321 0.13 20.22 7.29
C ILE A 321 0.02 20.76 8.73
N ASN A 322 -0.97 21.61 9.00
CA ASN A 322 -1.19 22.11 10.35
C ASN A 322 -1.62 21.01 11.32
N ALA A 323 -2.48 20.09 10.90
CA ALA A 323 -2.91 18.95 11.71
C ALA A 323 -1.73 18.05 12.09
N TYR A 324 -0.84 17.73 11.15
CA TYR A 324 0.38 16.96 11.41
C TYR A 324 1.24 17.63 12.49
N ASN A 325 1.55 18.92 12.28
CA ASN A 325 2.41 19.68 13.17
C ASN A 325 1.79 19.83 14.57
N ALA A 326 0.50 20.17 14.66
CA ALA A 326 -0.20 20.31 15.94
C ALA A 326 -0.23 18.98 16.72
N CYS A 327 -0.50 17.87 16.03
CA CYS A 327 -0.52 16.56 16.67
C CYS A 327 0.87 16.08 17.11
N MET A 328 1.92 16.38 16.35
CA MET A 328 3.29 16.11 16.80
C MET A 328 3.63 16.92 18.04
N LEU A 329 3.33 18.23 18.06
CA LEU A 329 3.51 19.06 19.25
C LEU A 329 2.75 18.48 20.45
N LYS A 330 1.46 18.12 20.28
CA LYS A 330 0.63 17.50 21.32
C LYS A 330 1.28 16.22 21.86
N ARG A 331 1.82 15.39 20.96
CA ARG A 331 2.46 14.12 21.32
C ARG A 331 3.71 14.35 22.17
N VAL A 332 4.56 15.27 21.76
CA VAL A 332 5.79 15.63 22.47
C VAL A 332 5.46 16.20 23.86
N VAL A 333 4.58 17.20 23.96
CA VAL A 333 4.30 17.89 25.23
C VAL A 333 3.62 16.97 26.25
N SER A 334 2.77 16.05 25.78
CA SER A 334 2.16 15.02 26.64
C SER A 334 3.19 14.05 27.26
N HIS A 335 4.41 14.04 26.73
CA HIS A 335 5.51 13.19 27.17
C HIS A 335 6.71 14.00 27.65
N TYR A 336 6.58 15.33 27.77
CA TYR A 336 7.68 16.20 28.15
C TYR A 336 7.87 16.24 29.68
N PRO A 337 9.12 16.17 30.19
CA PRO A 337 10.36 15.89 29.47
C PRO A 337 10.41 14.42 29.01
N ILE A 338 10.85 14.19 27.77
CA ILE A 338 10.92 12.85 27.19
C ILE A 338 11.97 12.02 27.94
N ARG A 339 11.52 10.90 28.50
CA ARG A 339 12.38 9.94 29.21
C ARG A 339 12.66 8.73 28.34
N SER A 340 13.86 8.15 28.49
CA SER A 340 14.22 6.90 27.82
C SER A 340 13.20 5.79 28.05
N ALA A 341 12.85 5.10 26.98
CA ALA A 341 11.99 3.92 27.05
C ALA A 341 12.64 2.81 27.88
N ARG A 342 11.81 2.04 28.60
CA ARG A 342 12.25 0.87 29.37
C ARG A 342 11.91 -0.43 28.63
N GLY A 343 12.43 -1.55 29.13
CA GLY A 343 12.14 -2.88 28.60
C GLY A 343 12.60 -3.07 27.15
N LEU A 344 11.87 -3.90 26.39
CA LEU A 344 12.24 -4.29 25.02
C LEU A 344 12.39 -3.09 24.07
N ARG A 345 11.55 -2.05 24.24
CA ARG A 345 11.65 -0.81 23.45
C ARG A 345 12.93 -0.04 23.77
N GLY A 346 13.30 0.05 25.05
CA GLY A 346 14.56 0.67 25.47
C GLY A 346 15.78 -0.04 24.86
N VAL A 347 15.79 -1.37 24.88
CA VAL A 347 16.84 -2.18 24.24
C VAL A 347 16.88 -1.94 22.74
N ARG A 348 15.72 -2.01 22.05
CA ARG A 348 15.64 -1.72 20.61
C ARG A 348 16.16 -0.34 20.28
N ASN A 349 15.76 0.67 21.05
CA ASN A 349 16.19 2.05 20.82
C ASN A 349 17.69 2.22 21.02
N ALA A 350 18.27 1.62 22.06
CA ALA A 350 19.71 1.65 22.28
C ALA A 350 20.49 0.95 21.15
N VAL A 351 20.02 -0.22 20.68
CA VAL A 351 20.63 -0.96 19.57
C VAL A 351 20.55 -0.17 18.25
N SER A 352 19.46 0.56 18.02
CA SER A 352 19.30 1.42 16.84
C SER A 352 19.93 2.81 16.99
N GLY A 353 20.72 3.08 18.04
CA GLY A 353 21.39 4.36 18.23
C GLY A 353 20.46 5.55 18.53
N ARG A 354 19.23 5.31 19.01
CA ARG A 354 18.24 6.38 19.23
C ARG A 354 18.53 7.15 20.52
N PRO A 355 18.66 8.49 20.48
CA PRO A 355 19.01 9.30 21.66
C PRO A 355 17.97 9.21 22.79
N ALA A 356 18.41 9.47 24.03
CA ALA A 356 17.56 9.45 25.22
C ALA A 356 16.49 10.57 25.22
N ASN A 357 16.84 11.75 24.70
CA ASN A 357 15.91 12.87 24.51
C ASN A 357 15.44 12.91 23.06
N SER A 358 14.64 11.92 22.64
CA SER A 358 14.19 11.76 21.26
C SER A 358 12.74 11.31 21.21
N VAL A 359 11.99 11.76 20.20
CA VAL A 359 10.62 11.31 19.92
C VAL A 359 10.49 9.79 19.84
N TRP A 360 11.55 9.07 19.44
CA TRP A 360 11.54 7.60 19.39
C TRP A 360 11.41 6.90 20.75
N GLN A 361 11.57 7.63 21.85
CA GLN A 361 11.32 7.10 23.20
C GLN A 361 9.82 7.06 23.53
N ILE A 362 9.01 7.83 22.82
CA ILE A 362 7.55 7.80 22.87
C ILE A 362 7.06 6.55 22.13
N GLY A 363 6.17 5.78 22.76
CA GLY A 363 5.60 4.57 22.15
C GLY A 363 4.73 4.94 20.95
N ASP A 364 4.87 4.19 19.85
CA ASP A 364 4.02 4.33 18.65
C ASP A 364 3.87 5.78 18.18
N VAL A 365 4.96 6.56 18.26
CA VAL A 365 4.96 8.01 18.04
C VAL A 365 4.54 8.40 16.62
N PHE A 366 4.76 7.53 15.64
CA PHE A 366 4.34 7.75 14.25
C PHE A 366 3.16 6.86 13.82
N THR A 367 3.11 5.62 14.33
CA THR A 367 2.15 4.60 13.91
C THR A 367 0.87 4.54 14.75
N GLY A 368 0.90 5.06 15.98
CA GLY A 368 -0.22 4.97 16.90
C GLY A 368 -1.28 6.04 16.60
N ALA A 369 -2.55 5.67 16.59
CA ALA A 369 -3.65 6.64 16.47
C ALA A 369 -3.75 7.49 17.75
N HIS A 370 -3.50 8.80 17.63
CA HIS A 370 -3.55 9.74 18.76
C HIS A 370 -3.86 11.18 18.36
N CYS A 371 -4.19 11.40 17.10
CA CYS A 371 -4.46 12.69 16.50
C CYS A 371 -5.94 12.73 16.08
N PRO A 372 -6.84 13.25 16.94
CA PRO A 372 -8.24 13.42 16.58
C PRO A 372 -8.36 14.57 15.59
N VAL A 373 -8.71 14.26 14.35
CA VAL A 373 -8.87 15.23 13.26
C VAL A 373 -10.06 14.80 12.43
N ALA A 374 -10.89 15.74 12.01
CA ALA A 374 -12.05 15.48 11.15
C ALA A 374 -12.82 14.20 11.55
N GLY A 375 -13.26 14.12 12.81
CA GLY A 375 -14.05 13.00 13.34
C GLY A 375 -13.36 11.62 13.43
N ALA A 376 -12.04 11.52 13.25
CA ALA A 376 -11.30 10.25 13.32
C ALA A 376 -9.98 10.38 14.08
N GLU A 377 -9.63 9.34 14.84
CA GLU A 377 -8.30 9.18 15.46
C GLU A 377 -7.29 8.71 14.41
N ARG A 378 -6.29 9.54 14.13
CA ARG A 378 -5.25 9.27 13.12
C ARG A 378 -3.86 9.14 13.72
N SER A 379 -2.98 8.50 12.97
CA SER A 379 -1.54 8.49 13.22
C SER A 379 -0.82 9.53 12.36
N GLN A 380 0.43 9.86 12.69
CA GLN A 380 1.27 10.74 11.86
C GLN A 380 1.57 10.08 10.53
N ASP A 381 1.84 8.77 10.54
CA ASP A 381 2.08 8.01 9.32
C ASP A 381 0.85 8.09 8.39
N GLU A 382 -0.37 7.99 8.92
CA GLU A 382 -1.60 8.15 8.12
C GLU A 382 -1.68 9.56 7.52
N ILE A 383 -1.50 10.60 8.34
CA ILE A 383 -1.57 11.98 7.86
C ILE A 383 -0.51 12.26 6.79
N GLU A 384 0.74 11.85 7.01
CA GLU A 384 1.82 12.08 6.07
C GLU A 384 1.70 11.21 4.82
N HIS A 385 1.62 9.88 4.97
CA HIS A 385 1.77 8.92 3.89
C HIS A 385 0.47 8.64 3.14
N GLU A 386 -0.67 8.66 3.82
CA GLU A 386 -1.96 8.29 3.23
C GLU A 386 -2.78 9.51 2.82
N ILE A 387 -2.49 10.70 3.38
CA ILE A 387 -3.27 11.92 3.14
C ILE A 387 -2.46 13.00 2.41
N ILE A 388 -1.37 13.53 3.00
CA ILE A 388 -0.67 14.70 2.44
C ILE A 388 0.20 14.32 1.23
N ARG A 389 1.05 13.30 1.34
CA ARG A 389 1.96 12.88 0.25
C ARG A 389 1.21 12.56 -1.06
N PRO A 390 0.07 11.87 -1.06
CA PRO A 390 -0.73 11.63 -2.27
C PRO A 390 -1.27 12.88 -2.97
N MET A 391 -1.22 14.07 -2.32
CA MET A 391 -1.59 15.34 -2.94
C MET A 391 -0.53 15.89 -3.90
N GLY A 392 0.64 15.22 -4.01
CA GLY A 392 1.66 15.50 -5.01
C GLY A 392 2.36 16.85 -4.80
N GLU A 393 2.56 17.26 -3.54
CA GLU A 393 3.26 18.48 -3.19
C GLU A 393 4.59 18.15 -2.50
N PRO A 394 5.73 18.11 -3.21
CA PRO A 394 7.01 17.73 -2.60
C PRO A 394 7.47 18.70 -1.50
N ARG A 395 6.99 19.96 -1.52
CA ARG A 395 7.37 20.97 -0.52
C ARG A 395 6.84 20.68 0.90
N ILE A 396 5.91 19.73 1.04
CA ILE A 396 5.39 19.31 2.36
C ILE A 396 6.49 18.79 3.27
N HIS A 397 7.53 18.17 2.70
CA HIS A 397 8.66 17.61 3.45
C HIS A 397 9.45 18.66 4.19
N PHE A 398 9.39 19.92 3.74
CA PHE A 398 10.00 21.07 4.40
C PHE A 398 9.04 21.78 5.37
N ALA A 399 7.76 21.42 5.34
CA ALA A 399 6.68 22.09 6.05
C ALA A 399 6.19 21.33 7.29
N ILE A 400 6.34 20.01 7.30
CA ILE A 400 6.00 19.15 8.43
C ILE A 400 7.22 18.88 9.30
N ASN A 401 7.03 18.89 10.62
CA ASN A 401 8.10 18.74 11.60
C ASN A 401 7.84 17.56 12.54
N CYS A 402 8.75 16.59 12.53
CA CYS A 402 8.75 15.38 13.34
C CYS A 402 9.35 15.55 14.76
N ALA A 403 9.65 16.78 15.16
CA ALA A 403 10.29 17.18 16.40
C ALA A 403 11.75 16.72 16.61
N ALA A 404 12.45 16.30 15.55
CA ALA A 404 13.88 16.00 15.59
C ALA A 404 14.74 17.23 15.21
N VAL A 405 15.99 17.30 15.69
CA VAL A 405 16.95 18.37 15.35
C VAL A 405 17.18 18.44 13.84
N SER A 406 17.35 17.30 13.16
CA SER A 406 17.53 17.28 11.71
C SER A 406 16.24 17.45 10.90
N CYS A 407 15.08 17.62 11.55
CA CYS A 407 13.81 17.87 10.88
C CYS A 407 13.74 19.35 10.43
N PRO A 408 13.06 19.66 9.31
CA PRO A 408 12.99 21.04 8.82
C PRO A 408 12.37 21.99 9.85
N PRO A 409 12.90 23.21 10.03
CA PRO A 409 12.44 24.11 11.07
C PRO A 409 10.94 24.42 10.96
N LEU A 410 10.24 24.31 12.08
CA LEU A 410 8.83 24.68 12.15
C LEU A 410 8.68 26.20 11.90
N ILE A 411 7.65 26.59 11.16
CA ILE A 411 7.32 28.01 10.95
C ILE A 411 6.58 28.58 12.18
N ARG A 412 6.70 29.89 12.42
CA ARG A 412 6.06 30.59 13.56
C ARG A 412 4.59 30.93 13.35
N GLU A 413 3.98 30.44 12.28
CA GLU A 413 2.59 30.70 11.92
C GLU A 413 1.99 29.47 11.25
N ALA A 414 0.67 29.34 11.30
CA ALA A 414 0.01 28.22 10.63
C ALA A 414 -0.03 28.43 9.11
N TYR A 415 -0.06 27.33 8.37
CA TYR A 415 -0.27 27.38 6.93
C TYR A 415 -1.69 27.80 6.60
N ARG A 416 -1.87 28.65 5.58
CA ARG A 416 -3.19 29.12 5.12
C ARG A 416 -3.29 28.97 3.62
N ALA A 417 -4.46 28.69 3.10
CA ALA A 417 -4.66 28.46 1.67
C ALA A 417 -4.19 29.66 0.82
N GLU A 418 -4.45 30.89 1.30
CA GLU A 418 -4.17 32.12 0.58
C GLU A 418 -2.66 32.43 0.47
N THR A 419 -1.86 31.92 1.40
CA THR A 419 -0.42 32.17 1.50
C THR A 419 0.42 30.89 1.37
N LEU A 420 -0.21 29.75 1.08
CA LEU A 420 0.42 28.43 1.17
C LEU A 420 1.66 28.33 0.29
N GLU A 421 1.56 28.78 -0.95
CA GLU A 421 2.66 28.73 -1.92
C GLU A 421 3.89 29.51 -1.43
N GLU A 422 3.69 30.74 -0.97
CA GLU A 422 4.77 31.57 -0.41
C GLU A 422 5.36 30.96 0.85
N GLN A 423 4.52 30.38 1.72
CA GLN A 423 4.96 29.71 2.94
C GLN A 423 5.80 28.47 2.62
N LEU A 424 5.35 27.61 1.71
CA LEU A 424 6.08 26.41 1.27
C LEU A 424 7.43 26.76 0.63
N ASP A 425 7.44 27.73 -0.28
CA ASP A 425 8.69 28.20 -0.91
C ASP A 425 9.66 28.77 0.13
N SER A 426 9.14 29.54 1.11
CA SER A 426 9.97 30.06 2.20
C SER A 426 10.62 28.94 3.02
N ARG A 427 9.95 27.78 3.18
CA ARG A 427 10.50 26.64 3.92
C ARG A 427 11.61 25.95 3.16
N VAL A 428 11.45 25.75 1.85
CA VAL A 428 12.53 25.23 1.00
C VAL A 428 13.74 26.16 1.06
N MET A 429 13.52 27.48 0.96
CA MET A 429 14.59 28.47 1.03
C MET A 429 15.28 28.49 2.40
N ALA A 430 14.55 28.33 3.49
CA ALA A 430 15.14 28.21 4.83
C ALA A 430 16.01 26.96 4.93
N PHE A 431 15.52 25.82 4.43
CA PHE A 431 16.23 24.54 4.45
C PHE A 431 17.54 24.59 3.66
N VAL A 432 17.52 25.09 2.41
CA VAL A 432 18.75 25.12 1.58
C VAL A 432 19.78 26.14 2.04
N ARG A 433 19.40 27.06 2.95
CA ARG A 433 20.30 28.05 3.55
C ARG A 433 20.93 27.57 4.86
N ASP A 434 20.39 26.52 5.45
CA ASP A 434 20.89 25.96 6.70
C ASP A 434 22.00 24.94 6.42
N PRO A 435 23.24 25.17 6.90
CA PRO A 435 24.34 24.22 6.75
C PRO A 435 24.07 22.84 7.37
N LEU A 436 23.10 22.71 8.27
CA LEU A 436 22.64 21.43 8.81
C LEU A 436 21.94 20.58 7.74
N HIS A 437 21.26 21.22 6.78
CA HIS A 437 20.40 20.56 5.81
C HIS A 437 20.98 20.52 4.40
N PHE A 438 21.77 21.52 4.02
CA PHE A 438 22.32 21.63 2.68
C PHE A 438 23.68 22.34 2.66
N GLY A 439 24.60 21.85 1.83
CA GLY A 439 25.86 22.55 1.58
C GLY A 439 26.70 21.89 0.50
N VAL A 440 27.69 22.61 -0.02
CA VAL A 440 28.70 22.07 -0.93
C VAL A 440 30.01 21.92 -0.20
N ASP A 441 30.58 20.72 -0.20
CA ASP A 441 31.86 20.42 0.40
C ASP A 441 32.92 20.19 -0.69
N ASN A 442 33.96 21.03 -0.66
CA ASN A 442 35.08 21.02 -1.60
C ASN A 442 36.38 20.51 -0.97
N SER A 443 36.35 20.06 0.30
CA SER A 443 37.55 19.74 1.07
C SER A 443 38.28 18.46 0.61
N GLY A 444 37.58 17.54 -0.04
CA GLY A 444 38.08 16.21 -0.46
C GLY A 444 38.69 16.11 -1.86
N GLY A 445 38.96 17.25 -2.53
CA GLY A 445 39.51 17.29 -3.89
C GLY A 445 38.47 17.11 -5.01
N GLN A 446 37.42 16.30 -4.79
CA GLN A 446 36.21 16.31 -5.61
C GLN A 446 35.04 16.96 -4.84
N PRO A 447 34.34 17.94 -5.44
CA PRO A 447 33.16 18.55 -4.84
C PRO A 447 32.06 17.51 -4.59
N VAL A 448 31.39 17.62 -3.46
CA VAL A 448 30.16 16.87 -3.14
C VAL A 448 29.09 17.82 -2.63
N VAL A 449 27.82 17.51 -2.93
CA VAL A 449 26.69 18.24 -2.35
C VAL A 449 26.16 17.44 -1.17
N ARG A 450 26.30 18.00 0.02
CA ARG A 450 25.73 17.46 1.26
C ARG A 450 24.27 17.83 1.36
N VAL A 451 23.42 16.85 1.60
CA VAL A 451 21.97 17.02 1.68
C VAL A 451 21.45 16.23 2.89
N ASN A 452 20.43 16.74 3.56
CA ASN A 452 19.78 16.03 4.65
C ASN A 452 19.24 14.65 4.21
N GLU A 453 19.39 13.64 5.06
CA GLU A 453 18.89 12.26 4.84
C GLU A 453 17.38 12.19 4.58
N LEU A 454 16.59 13.18 5.02
CA LEU A 454 15.17 13.29 4.69
C LEU A 454 14.91 13.16 3.18
N LEU A 455 15.74 13.79 2.35
CA LEU A 455 15.59 13.77 0.89
C LEU A 455 16.02 12.44 0.25
N ASN A 456 16.73 11.58 0.99
CA ASN A 456 16.98 10.19 0.58
C ASN A 456 15.72 9.34 0.80
N TRP A 457 15.14 9.40 2.01
CA TRP A 457 13.96 8.61 2.39
C TRP A 457 12.73 8.92 1.55
N PHE A 458 12.55 10.20 1.18
CA PHE A 458 11.42 10.68 0.40
C PHE A 458 11.76 11.02 -1.05
N SER A 459 12.88 10.52 -1.56
CA SER A 459 13.36 10.83 -2.91
C SER A 459 12.33 10.56 -4.01
N GLU A 460 11.51 9.53 -3.88
CA GLU A 460 10.44 9.19 -4.81
C GLU A 460 9.43 10.34 -5.01
N ASP A 461 9.14 11.13 -3.97
CA ASP A 461 8.20 12.25 -4.06
C ASP A 461 8.75 13.42 -4.91
N PHE A 462 10.05 13.39 -5.21
CA PHE A 462 10.73 14.33 -6.08
C PHE A 462 11.01 13.75 -7.48
N GLY A 463 10.74 12.45 -7.72
CA GLY A 463 11.14 11.73 -8.93
C GLY A 463 12.50 11.02 -8.79
N GLY A 464 12.81 10.52 -7.60
CA GLY A 464 14.08 9.86 -7.27
C GLY A 464 15.21 10.86 -7.00
N HIS A 465 16.44 10.36 -6.87
CA HIS A 465 17.61 11.22 -6.54
C HIS A 465 17.92 12.27 -7.61
N ASP A 466 17.66 11.98 -8.89
CA ASP A 466 17.79 12.95 -9.98
C ASP A 466 16.73 14.05 -9.87
N GLY A 467 15.52 13.69 -9.44
CA GLY A 467 14.45 14.61 -9.12
C GLY A 467 14.78 15.53 -7.94
N VAL A 468 15.33 14.98 -6.85
CA VAL A 468 15.85 15.76 -5.71
C VAL A 468 16.90 16.77 -6.18
N ARG A 469 17.85 16.34 -7.01
CA ARG A 469 18.88 17.21 -7.58
C ARG A 469 18.28 18.35 -8.39
N ALA A 470 17.37 18.04 -9.31
CA ALA A 470 16.71 19.04 -10.15
C ALA A 470 15.88 20.03 -9.31
N PHE A 471 15.15 19.53 -8.31
CA PHE A 471 14.38 20.34 -7.38
C PHE A 471 15.28 21.32 -6.62
N LEU A 472 16.37 20.84 -6.00
CA LEU A 472 17.30 21.70 -5.27
C LEU A 472 17.98 22.72 -6.18
N ALA A 473 18.37 22.34 -7.41
CA ALA A 473 18.99 23.24 -8.38
C ALA A 473 18.08 24.42 -8.76
N GLY A 474 16.77 24.21 -8.72
CA GLY A 474 15.76 25.27 -8.89
C GLY A 474 15.70 26.29 -7.75
N HIS A 475 16.20 25.95 -6.56
CA HIS A 475 16.07 26.75 -5.33
C HIS A 475 17.40 27.33 -4.82
N VAL A 476 18.52 27.05 -5.50
CA VAL A 476 19.84 27.60 -5.16
C VAL A 476 20.48 28.31 -6.35
N GLN A 477 21.54 29.07 -6.10
CA GLN A 477 22.25 29.86 -7.11
C GLN A 477 23.78 29.69 -6.99
N GLY A 478 24.51 30.15 -8.01
CA GLY A 478 25.98 30.15 -8.04
C GLY A 478 26.57 28.75 -7.94
N ALA A 479 27.69 28.62 -7.21
CA ALA A 479 28.44 27.37 -7.09
C ALA A 479 27.60 26.19 -6.59
N ALA A 480 26.58 26.42 -5.75
CA ALA A 480 25.68 25.37 -5.29
C ALA A 480 24.82 24.80 -6.42
N ARG A 481 24.32 25.69 -7.31
CA ARG A 481 23.55 25.28 -8.49
C ARG A 481 24.44 24.55 -9.49
N GLU A 482 25.63 25.09 -9.77
CA GLU A 482 26.60 24.46 -10.67
C GLU A 482 26.97 23.04 -10.20
N ALA A 483 27.20 22.86 -8.89
CA ALA A 483 27.48 21.56 -8.29
C ALA A 483 26.28 20.58 -8.40
N LEU A 484 25.05 21.08 -8.31
CA LEU A 484 23.86 20.26 -8.51
C LEU A 484 23.60 19.94 -9.98
N GLU A 485 23.98 20.79 -10.93
CA GLU A 485 23.81 20.55 -12.37
C GLU A 485 24.93 19.64 -12.94
N ASP A 486 26.07 19.52 -12.26
CA ASP A 486 27.16 18.63 -12.65
C ASP A 486 26.89 17.16 -12.24
N PRO A 487 26.74 16.22 -13.21
CA PRO A 487 26.52 14.81 -12.92
C PRO A 487 27.74 14.10 -12.27
N GLY A 488 28.95 14.69 -12.37
CA GLY A 488 30.16 14.20 -11.72
C GLY A 488 30.21 14.48 -10.21
N VAL A 489 29.42 15.45 -9.74
CA VAL A 489 29.32 15.79 -8.31
C VAL A 489 28.33 14.86 -7.64
N ARG A 490 28.71 14.18 -6.57
CA ARG A 490 27.81 13.25 -5.86
C ARG A 490 26.93 13.98 -4.84
N LEU A 491 25.68 13.52 -4.71
CA LEU A 491 24.87 13.80 -3.52
C LEU A 491 25.36 12.90 -2.38
N VAL A 492 25.63 13.50 -1.23
CA VAL A 492 25.99 12.79 0.01
C VAL A 492 24.95 13.12 1.05
N PHE A 493 24.21 12.11 1.48
CA PHE A 493 23.19 12.28 2.50
C PHE A 493 23.82 12.25 3.90
N THR A 494 23.44 13.23 4.73
CA THR A 494 24.06 13.44 6.05
C THR A 494 23.30 12.72 7.15
N ASP A 495 24.02 12.21 8.16
CA ASP A 495 23.42 11.57 9.33
C ASP A 495 22.27 12.41 9.94
N TYR A 496 21.21 11.71 10.36
CA TYR A 496 20.00 12.33 10.88
C TYR A 496 19.99 12.32 12.41
N ASP A 497 20.06 13.51 13.00
CA ASP A 497 20.00 13.70 14.44
C ASP A 497 18.54 13.67 14.94
N TRP A 498 18.21 12.54 15.58
CA TRP A 498 16.91 12.27 16.18
C TRP A 498 16.70 12.89 17.57
N THR A 499 17.67 13.63 18.09
CA THR A 499 17.50 14.37 19.35
C THR A 499 16.35 15.36 19.20
N LEU A 500 15.60 15.61 20.28
CA LEU A 500 14.47 16.53 20.27
C LEU A 500 14.95 17.95 19.90
N ASN A 501 14.26 18.62 18.98
CA ASN A 501 14.54 20.01 18.59
C ASN A 501 14.09 21.05 19.63
N ASP A 502 14.42 20.77 20.89
CA ASP A 502 14.18 21.66 22.03
C ASP A 502 15.14 22.85 21.97
N ILE A 503 14.73 23.98 22.53
CA ILE A 503 15.64 25.11 22.68
C ILE A 503 16.83 24.73 23.61
N PRO A 504 18.03 25.28 23.39
CA PRO A 504 19.14 25.12 24.34
C PRO A 504 18.74 25.61 25.74
N LYS A 505 19.12 24.85 26.77
CA LYS A 505 18.83 25.17 28.18
C LYS A 505 19.80 26.18 28.78
#